data_AF-A0A950W1J7-F1
#
_entry.id   AF-A0A950W1J7-F1
#
_cell.length_a   1.000
_cell.length_b   1.000
_cell.length_c   1.000
_cell.angle_alpha   90.00
_cell.angle_beta   90.00
_cell.angle_gamma   90.00
#
_symmetry.space_group_name_H-M   'P 1'
#
loop_
_entity.id
_entity.type
_entity.pdbx_description
1 polymer ?
#
loop_
_entity_poly.entity_id
_entity_poly.type
_entity_poly.pdbx_seq_one_letter_code
_entity_poly.pdbx_strand_id
1 'polypeptide(L)' 'MHSFRHTVASRALLAGESIDEVAFLLGHRDANVTRAVYVRELSDARRRTMRRSRMVAEFGNVLGVHDRE' A
#
# COMPACT_ATOMS: atom_id res chain seq x y z
N MET A 1 4.95 21.92 -8.25
CA MET A 1 5.20 21.27 -6.95
C MET A 1 4.06 20.34 -6.51
N HIS A 2 2.79 20.66 -6.80
CA HIS A 2 1.64 19.82 -6.47
C HIS A 2 1.66 18.44 -7.17
N SER A 3 2.05 18.39 -8.45
CA SER A 3 2.18 17.14 -9.22
C SER A 3 3.12 16.12 -8.60
N PHE A 4 4.30 16.55 -8.12
CA PHE A 4 5.26 15.66 -7.47
C PHE A 4 4.72 15.07 -6.16
N ARG A 5 4.04 15.88 -5.34
CA ARG A 5 3.36 15.41 -4.12
C ARG A 5 2.35 14.33 -4.45
N HIS A 6 1.62 14.47 -5.56
CA HIS A 6 0.70 13.42 -6.00
C HIS A 6 1.39 12.14 -6.41
N THR A 7 2.47 12.22 -7.17
CA THR A 7 3.25 11.05 -7.55
C THR A 7 3.79 10.31 -6.33
N VAL A 8 4.35 11.03 -5.34
CA VAL A 8 4.88 10.43 -4.11
C VAL A 8 3.78 9.72 -3.34
N ALA A 9 2.65 10.38 -3.11
CA ALA A 9 1.54 9.82 -2.35
C ALA A 9 0.92 8.58 -3.03
N SER A 10 0.66 8.65 -4.35
CA SER A 10 0.15 7.48 -5.09
C SER A 10 1.13 6.31 -5.01
N ARG A 11 2.45 6.55 -5.17
CA ARG A 11 3.45 5.46 -5.08
C ARG A 11 3.54 4.85 -3.69
N ALA A 12 3.53 5.67 -2.63
CA ALA A 12 3.56 5.20 -1.25
C ALA A 12 2.34 4.31 -0.94
N LEU A 13 1.14 4.79 -1.27
CA LEU A 13 -0.09 4.02 -1.03
C LEU A 13 -0.11 2.71 -1.82
N LEU A 14 0.36 2.71 -3.08
CA LEU A 14 0.43 1.49 -3.89
C LEU A 14 1.49 0.50 -3.39
N ALA A 15 2.52 0.98 -2.70
CA ALA A 15 3.49 0.14 -2.00
C ALA A 15 2.91 -0.49 -0.71
N GLY A 16 1.80 0.05 -0.21
CA GLY A 16 1.09 -0.45 0.97
C GLY A 16 1.28 0.40 2.21
N GLU A 17 1.89 1.59 2.10
CA GLU A 17 2.04 2.54 3.21
C GLU A 17 0.67 2.96 3.76
N SER A 18 0.62 3.26 5.06
CA SER A 18 -0.64 3.68 5.68
C SER A 18 -1.04 5.07 5.21
N ILE A 19 -2.36 5.30 5.16
CA ILE A 19 -2.90 6.60 4.75
C ILE A 19 -2.56 7.70 5.75
N ASP A 20 -2.44 7.36 7.03
CA ASP A 20 -2.10 8.29 8.11
C ASP A 20 -0.63 8.74 8.01
N GLU A 21 0.30 7.83 7.71
CA GLU A 21 1.71 8.18 7.48
C GLU A 21 1.88 9.04 6.21
N VAL A 22 1.19 8.69 5.12
CA VAL A 22 1.20 9.52 3.91
C VAL A 22 0.60 10.90 4.18
N ALA A 23 -0.48 10.99 4.95
CA ALA A 23 -1.06 12.27 5.36
C ALA A 23 -0.09 13.10 6.20
N PHE A 24 0.61 12.48 7.14
CA PHE A 24 1.64 13.12 7.96
C PHE A 24 2.79 13.67 7.12
N LEU A 25 3.34 12.86 6.19
CA LEU A 25 4.41 13.29 5.28
C LEU A 25 3.99 14.46 4.38
N LEU A 26 2.72 14.51 4.01
CA LEU A 26 2.16 15.62 3.25
C LEU A 26 1.84 16.85 4.13
N GLY A 27 1.89 16.75 5.46
CA GLY A 27 1.52 17.82 6.37
C GLY A 27 0.01 18.09 6.38
N HIS A 28 -0.80 17.07 6.09
CA HIS A 28 -2.25 17.18 6.22
C HIS A 28 -2.65 17.05 7.69
N ARG A 29 -3.49 17.96 8.18
CA ARG A 29 -4.04 17.90 9.54
C ARG A 29 -4.97 16.70 9.76
N ASP A 30 -5.62 16.24 8.69
CA ASP A 30 -6.57 15.13 8.72
C ASP A 30 -6.28 14.18 7.55
N ALA A 31 -6.15 12.88 7.85
CA ALA A 31 -5.95 11.83 6.87
C ALA A 31 -7.14 11.68 5.90
N ASN A 32 -8.33 12.15 6.26
CA ASN A 32 -9.49 12.15 5.36
C ASN A 32 -9.25 13.00 4.10
N VAL A 33 -8.47 14.08 4.19
CA VAL A 33 -8.08 14.89 3.02
C VAL A 33 -7.28 14.02 2.04
N THR A 34 -6.31 13.26 2.55
CA THR A 34 -5.53 12.33 1.73
C THR A 34 -6.41 11.19 1.20
N ARG A 35 -7.27 10.63 2.04
CA ARG A 35 -8.17 9.51 1.68
C ARG A 35 -9.12 9.89 0.56
N ALA A 36 -9.71 11.09 0.60
CA ALA A 36 -10.63 11.56 -0.42
C ALA A 36 -9.97 11.63 -1.80
N VAL A 37 -8.70 12.05 -1.85
CA VAL A 37 -7.95 12.18 -3.10
C VAL A 37 -7.49 10.82 -3.64
N TYR A 38 -7.06 9.89 -2.78
CA TYR A 38 -6.42 8.63 -3.19
C TYR A 38 -7.24 7.36 -2.91
N VAL A 39 -8.56 7.48 -2.81
CA VAL A 39 -9.45 6.34 -2.48
C VAL A 39 -9.27 5.16 -3.44
N ARG A 40 -8.92 5.45 -4.70
CA ARG A 40 -8.67 4.44 -5.73
C ARG A 40 -7.38 3.67 -5.44
N GLU A 41 -6.28 4.36 -5.16
CA GLU A 41 -5.01 3.75 -4.82
C GLU A 41 -5.09 2.92 -3.54
N LEU A 42 -5.82 3.39 -2.51
CA LEU A 42 -6.09 2.58 -1.30
C LEU A 42 -6.81 1.28 -1.65
N SER A 43 -7.84 1.37 -2.50
CA SER A 43 -8.62 0.20 -2.92
C SER A 43 -7.75 -0.79 -3.70
N ASP A 44 -6.89 -0.29 -4.57
CA ASP A 44 -5.99 -1.11 -5.38
C ASP A 44 -4.90 -1.77 -4.52
N ALA A 45 -4.31 -1.01 -3.59
CA ALA A 45 -3.35 -1.52 -2.62
C ALA A 45 -3.97 -2.65 -1.78
N ARG A 46 -5.18 -2.44 -1.26
CA ARG A 46 -5.94 -3.46 -0.52
C ARG A 46 -6.16 -4.73 -1.35
N ARG A 47 -6.59 -4.60 -2.61
CA ARG A 47 -6.76 -5.75 -3.51
C ARG A 47 -5.46 -6.49 -3.74
N ARG A 48 -4.33 -5.79 -3.93
CA ARG A 48 -3.02 -6.43 -4.10
C ARG A 48 -2.59 -7.19 -2.85
N THR A 49 -2.76 -6.60 -1.67
CA THR A 49 -2.47 -7.26 -0.40
C THR A 49 -3.28 -8.54 -0.26
N MET A 50 -4.60 -8.49 -0.49
CA MET A 50 -5.46 -9.67 -0.44
C MET A 50 -5.03 -10.77 -1.42
N ARG A 51 -4.69 -10.40 -2.67
CA ARG A 51 -4.18 -11.36 -3.67
C ARG A 51 -2.87 -12.00 -3.22
N ARG A 52 -1.95 -11.21 -2.66
CA ARG A 52 -0.67 -11.70 -2.14
C ARG A 52 -0.88 -12.65 -0.97
N SER A 53 -1.72 -12.28 0.00
CA SER A 53 -2.07 -13.14 1.13
C SER A 53 -2.67 -14.46 0.68
N ARG A 54 -3.56 -14.45 -0.33
CA ARG A 54 -4.12 -15.67 -0.91
C ARG A 54 -3.04 -16.54 -1.56
N MET A 55 -2.15 -15.95 -2.36
CA MET A 55 -1.04 -16.68 -2.98
C MET A 55 -0.11 -17.31 -1.95
N VAL A 56 0.23 -16.58 -0.88
CA VAL A 56 1.05 -17.11 0.22
C VAL A 56 0.34 -18.24 0.95
N ALA A 57 -0.97 -18.13 1.21
CA ALA A 57 -1.73 -19.20 1.84
C ALA A 57 -1.84 -20.46 0.96
N GLU A 58 -1.99 -20.29 -0.36
CA GLU A 58 -2.17 -21.38 -1.32
C GLU A 58 -0.84 -22.07 -1.68
N PHE A 59 0.23 -21.29 -1.82
CA PHE A 59 1.51 -21.77 -2.37
C PHE A 59 2.72 -21.58 -1.45
N GLY A 60 2.55 -21.03 -0.24
CA GLY A 60 3.64 -20.77 0.69
C GLY A 60 4.44 -22.02 1.05
N ASN A 61 3.78 -23.17 1.12
CA ASN A 61 4.41 -24.46 1.37
C ASN A 61 5.15 -25.03 0.14
N VAL A 62 4.74 -24.64 -1.08
CA VAL A 62 5.35 -25.11 -2.34
C VAL A 62 6.58 -24.28 -2.71
N LEU A 63 6.56 -22.98 -2.37
CA LEU A 63 7.67 -22.05 -2.56
C LEU A 63 8.62 -21.99 -1.35
N GLY A 64 8.31 -22.73 -0.28
CA GLY A 64 9.19 -22.99 0.85
C GLY A 64 10.39 -23.80 0.41
N VAL A 65 11.37 -23.09 -0.14
CA VAL A 65 12.72 -23.57 -0.39
C VAL A 65 13.26 -24.21 0.87
N HIS A 66 13.77 -25.43 0.70
CA HIS A 66 14.67 -26.17 1.58
C HIS A 66 15.53 -25.29 2.52
N ASP A 67 15.02 -24.95 3.70
CA ASP A 67 15.89 -24.79 4.87
C ASP A 67 16.25 -26.21 5.31
N ARG A 68 17.37 -26.71 4.76
CA ARG A 68 18.10 -27.83 5.34
C ARG A 68 18.95 -27.27 6.47
N GLU A 69 18.76 -27.90 7.64
CA GLU A 69 19.61 -27.94 8.84
C GLU A 69 19.52 -26.76 9.80
#